data_AF-W1J583-F1
#
_entry.id   AF-W1J583-F1
#
_cell.length_a   1.000
_cell.length_b   1.000
_cell.length_c   1.000
_cell.angle_alpha   90.00
_cell.angle_beta   90.00
_cell.angle_gamma   90.00
#
_symmetry.space_group_name_H-M   'P 1'
#
loop_
_entity.id
_entity.type
_entity.pdbx_description
1 polymer ?
#
loop_
_entity_poly.entity_id
_entity_poly.type
_entity_poly.pdbx_seq_one_letter_code
_entity_poly.pdbx_strand_id
1 'polypeptide(L)' 'MSGTSMACPHVAGVAALWWEERRQAGVAPDVKNVAAELLSSTRRRVFDETTIEIDIGQGLVTAPQ' A
#
# COMPACT_ATOMS: atom_id res chain seq x y z
N MET A 1 -5.64 18.29 -12.02
CA MET A 1 -6.24 16.93 -12.06
C MET A 1 -6.42 16.50 -10.62
N SER A 2 -7.61 16.03 -10.23
CA SER A 2 -7.92 15.63 -8.84
C SER A 2 -8.90 14.46 -8.91
N GLY A 3 -8.62 13.34 -8.24
CA GLY A 3 -9.52 12.17 -8.23
C GLY A 3 -8.81 10.84 -7.93
N THR A 4 -9.58 9.83 -7.52
CA THR A 4 -9.10 8.47 -7.21
C THR A 4 -8.38 7.81 -8.41
N SER A 5 -8.67 8.26 -9.63
CA SER A 5 -7.96 7.85 -10.85
C SER A 5 -6.46 8.10 -10.80
N MET A 6 -5.97 9.04 -9.99
CA MET A 6 -4.53 9.24 -9.76
C MET A 6 -4.00 8.47 -8.54
N ALA A 7 -4.87 8.10 -7.59
CA ALA A 7 -4.49 7.26 -6.45
C ALA A 7 -4.27 5.80 -6.85
N CYS A 8 -5.05 5.28 -7.80
CA CYS A 8 -4.88 3.91 -8.32
C CYS A 8 -3.48 3.65 -8.91
N PRO A 9 -2.98 4.45 -9.88
CA PRO A 9 -1.63 4.24 -10.42
C PRO A 9 -0.53 4.48 -9.36
N HIS A 10 -0.78 5.33 -8.37
CA HIS A 10 0.14 5.48 -7.22
C HIS A 10 0.23 4.18 -6.40
N VAL A 11 -0.89 3.57 -6.03
CA VAL A 11 -0.92 2.28 -5.31
C VAL A 11 -0.29 1.17 -6.16
N ALA A 12 -0.53 1.14 -7.48
CA ALA A 12 0.12 0.19 -8.38
C ALA A 12 1.65 0.34 -8.40
N GLY A 13 2.16 1.58 -8.39
CA GLY A 13 3.59 1.84 -8.27
C GLY A 13 4.17 1.34 -6.95
N VAL A 14 3.49 1.57 -5.83
CA VAL A 14 3.92 1.06 -4.52
C VAL A 14 3.89 -0.47 -4.47
N ALA A 15 2.89 -1.11 -5.07
CA ALA A 15 2.83 -2.57 -5.19
C ALA A 15 4.01 -3.15 -5.99
N ALA A 16 4.46 -2.45 -7.03
CA ALA A 16 5.63 -2.83 -7.81
C ALA A 16 6.93 -2.77 -6.98
N LEU A 17 7.07 -1.79 -6.08
CA LEU A 17 8.21 -1.70 -5.17
C LEU A 17 8.23 -2.86 -4.17
N TRP A 18 7.08 -3.20 -3.57
CA TRP A 18 6.97 -4.39 -2.72
C TRP A 18 7.32 -5.67 -3.48
N TRP A 19 6.88 -5.79 -4.73
CA TRP A 19 7.26 -6.93 -5.57
C TRP A 19 8.79 -7.01 -5.78
N GLU A 20 9.44 -5.87 -6.05
CA GLU A 20 10.89 -5.78 -6.20
C GLU A 20 11.63 -6.17 -4.93
N GLU A 21 11.25 -5.62 -3.77
CA GLU A 21 11.87 -5.93 -2.48
C GLU A 21 11.86 -7.44 -2.19
N ARG A 22 10.74 -8.14 -2.48
CA ARG A 22 10.65 -9.59 -2.32
C ARG A 22 11.66 -10.34 -3.20
N ARG A 23 11.84 -9.89 -4.46
CA ARG A 23 12.86 -10.46 -5.36
C ARG A 23 14.26 -10.22 -4.84
N GLN A 24 14.55 -9.02 -4.35
CA GLN A 24 15.85 -8.66 -3.80
C GLN A 24 16.18 -9.47 -2.53
N ALA A 25 15.16 -9.81 -1.74
CA ALA A 25 15.27 -10.73 -0.60
C ALA A 25 15.43 -12.22 -0.99
N GLY A 26 15.55 -12.54 -2.29
CA GLY A 26 15.73 -13.91 -2.78
C GLY A 26 14.48 -14.78 -2.73
N VAL A 27 13.30 -14.18 -2.51
CA VAL A 27 12.03 -14.92 -2.49
C VAL A 27 11.25 -14.65 -3.75
N ALA A 28 10.70 -15.70 -4.36
CA ALA A 28 9.77 -15.55 -5.47
C ALA A 28 8.54 -14.74 -5.01
N PRO A 29 8.25 -13.58 -5.61
CA PRO A 29 7.09 -12.79 -5.21
C PRO A 29 5.81 -13.54 -5.60
N ASP A 30 4.84 -13.51 -4.68
CA ASP A 30 3.49 -14.03 -4.88
C ASP A 30 2.48 -12.91 -4.67
N VAL A 31 1.43 -12.90 -5.48
CA VAL A 31 0.43 -11.83 -5.47
C VAL A 31 -0.26 -11.70 -4.11
N LYS A 32 -0.58 -12.83 -3.45
CA LYS A 32 -1.26 -12.79 -2.14
C LYS A 32 -0.33 -12.24 -1.08
N ASN A 33 0.94 -12.62 -1.11
CA ASN A 33 1.94 -12.12 -0.17
C ASN A 33 2.17 -10.61 -0.36
N VAL A 34 2.34 -10.15 -1.60
CA VAL A 34 2.50 -8.71 -1.88
C VAL A 34 1.25 -7.91 -1.48
N ALA A 35 0.05 -8.44 -1.74
CA ALA A 35 -1.20 -7.81 -1.28
C ALA A 35 -1.29 -7.76 0.24
N ALA A 36 -0.85 -8.81 0.94
CA ALA A 36 -0.82 -8.83 2.41
C ALA A 36 0.12 -7.76 2.96
N GLU A 37 1.36 -7.68 2.45
CA GLU A 37 2.35 -6.67 2.86
C GLU A 37 1.86 -5.24 2.63
N LEU A 38 1.23 -4.99 1.48
CA LEU A 38 0.61 -3.69 1.17
C LEU A 38 -0.44 -3.30 2.20
N LEU A 39 -1.31 -4.22 2.60
CA LEU A 39 -2.38 -3.95 3.56
C LEU A 39 -1.82 -3.79 4.98
N SER A 40 -0.88 -4.64 5.40
CA SER A 40 -0.28 -4.59 6.73
C SER A 40 0.63 -3.39 6.96
N SER A 41 1.25 -2.86 5.91
CA SER A 41 2.13 -1.67 5.97
C SER A 41 1.40 -0.33 5.87
N THR A 42 0.07 -0.34 5.75
CA THR A 42 -0.71 0.91 5.73
C THR A 42 -0.60 1.66 7.05
N ARG A 43 -0.59 3.01 6.97
CA ARG A 43 -0.50 3.88 8.13
C ARG A 43 -1.83 4.53 8.43
N ARG A 44 -2.32 4.36 9.66
CA ARG A 44 -3.55 4.98 10.17
C ARG A 44 -3.31 6.23 11.02
N ARG A 45 -2.17 6.30 11.73
CA ARG A 45 -1.80 7.43 12.60
C ARG A 45 -1.27 8.66 11.84
N VAL A 46 -1.81 8.88 10.65
CA VAL A 46 -1.55 10.05 9.80
C VAL A 46 -2.83 10.83 9.52
N PHE A 47 -3.97 10.33 10.00
CA PHE A 47 -5.28 10.94 9.90
C PHE A 47 -5.72 11.45 11.28
N ASP A 48 -6.66 12.40 11.27
CA ASP A 48 -7.25 12.96 12.49
C ASP A 48 -8.06 11.90 13.27
N GLU A 49 -8.24 12.14 14.57
CA GLU A 49 -8.92 11.20 15.47
C GLU A 49 -10.39 10.94 15.10
N THR A 50 -11.00 11.83 14.30
CA THR A 50 -12.37 11.70 13.84
C THR A 50 -12.51 10.84 12.57
N THR A 51 -11.40 10.49 11.91
CA THR A 51 -11.43 9.66 10.70
C THR A 51 -11.80 8.23 11.04
N ILE A 52 -12.78 7.68 10.32
CA ILE A 52 -13.27 6.32 10.55
C ILE A 52 -12.87 5.38 9.41
N GLU A 53 -12.96 4.07 9.64
CA GLU A 53 -12.48 3.06 8.69
C GLU A 53 -13.15 3.17 7.31
N ILE A 54 -14.42 3.58 7.24
CA ILE A 54 -15.11 3.72 5.96
C ILE A 54 -14.51 4.82 5.07
N ASP A 55 -13.79 5.78 5.64
CA ASP A 55 -13.18 6.90 4.90
C ASP A 55 -11.85 6.51 4.25
N ILE A 56 -11.08 5.63 4.91
CA ILE A 56 -9.67 5.35 4.56
C ILE A 56 -9.38 3.87 4.30
N GLY A 57 -10.35 2.98 4.53
CA GLY A 57 -10.15 1.54 4.51
C GLY A 57 -9.05 1.11 5.48
N GLN A 58 -8.03 0.42 4.97
CA GLN A 58 -6.93 -0.03 5.81
C GLN A 58 -5.96 1.10 6.22
N GLY A 59 -5.93 2.23 5.49
CA GLY A 59 -5.12 3.40 5.80
C GLY A 59 -4.30 3.90 4.60
N LEU A 60 -3.30 4.76 4.86
CA LEU A 60 -2.44 5.30 3.81
C LEU A 60 -1.40 4.26 3.38
N VAL A 61 -1.36 3.93 2.09
CA VAL A 61 -0.36 3.02 1.50
C VAL A 61 1.07 3.50 1.76
N THR A 62 2.00 2.56 2.01
CA THR A 62 3.41 2.85 2.28
C THR A 62 4.31 1.94 1.46
N ALA A 63 5.40 2.50 0.92
CA ALA A 63 6.41 1.75 0.18
C ALA A 63 7.35 1.01 1.13
N PRO A 64 8.03 -0.06 0.66
CA PRO A 64 9.07 -0.73 1.44
C PRO A 64 10.24 0.22 1.75
N GLN A 65 11.06 -0.13 2.76
CA GLN A 65 12.16 0.70 3.27
C GLN A 65 13.52 0.31 2.72
#